data_AF-A0A9D8IHM7-F1
#
_entry.id   AF-A0A9D8IHM7-F1
#
_cell.length_a   1.000
_cell.length_b   1.000
_cell.length_c   1.000
_cell.angle_alpha   90.00
_cell.angle_beta   90.00
_cell.angle_gamma   90.00
#
_symmetry.space_group_name_H-M   'P 1'
#
loop_
_entity.id
_entity.type
_entity.pdbx_description
1 polymer ?
#
loop_
_entity_poly.entity_id
_entity_poly.type
_entity_poly.pdbx_seq_one_letter_code
_entity_poly.pdbx_strand_id
1 'polypeptide(L)'
;MLTKLCQCAYHSLLIFLRNVIGLQDGAPGVALAIHTFGDYPEKFHPHIHAIAADGLFLKTGTFYVMPDVDLKPLEEIFRAKVFALLKEEGKIDDDIIRKLIVLPCKNFFFL
;
A
#
# COMPACT_ATOMS: atom_id res chain seq x y z
N MET A 1 7.60 3.40 -13.38
CA MET A 1 7.90 2.73 -12.09
C MET A 1 7.30 3.45 -10.88
N LEU A 2 7.59 4.75 -10.64
CA LEU A 2 7.06 5.49 -9.48
C LEU A 2 5.53 5.58 -9.42
N THR A 3 4.86 5.92 -10.53
CA THR A 3 3.38 5.90 -10.61
C THR A 3 2.78 4.53 -10.29
N LYS A 4 3.44 3.45 -10.76
CA LYS A 4 3.01 2.07 -10.47
C LYS A 4 3.15 1.73 -8.99
N LEU A 5 4.12 2.31 -8.29
CA LEU A 5 4.25 2.16 -6.83
C LEU A 5 3.06 2.81 -6.09
N CYS A 6 2.63 4.00 -6.52
CA CYS A 6 1.41 4.62 -5.99
C CYS A 6 0.16 3.77 -6.28
N GLN A 7 0.09 3.14 -7.45
CA GLN A 7 -0.99 2.21 -7.77
C GLN A 7 -0.96 0.98 -6.84
N CYS A 8 0.21 0.42 -6.54
CA CYS A 8 0.33 -0.65 -5.54
C CYS A 8 -0.24 -0.20 -4.19
N ALA A 9 0.12 0.99 -3.71
CA ALA A 9 -0.37 1.52 -2.44
C ALA A 9 -1.91 1.69 -2.45
N TYR A 10 -2.46 2.32 -3.48
CA TYR A 10 -3.91 2.48 -3.65
C TYR A 10 -4.64 1.14 -3.66
N HIS A 11 -4.17 0.18 -4.47
CA HIS A 11 -4.82 -1.12 -4.58
C HIS A 11 -4.71 -1.95 -3.31
N SER A 12 -3.63 -1.80 -2.53
CA SER A 12 -3.52 -2.45 -1.22
C SER A 12 -4.54 -1.89 -0.24
N LEU A 13 -4.64 -0.57 -0.15
CA LEU A 13 -5.62 0.10 0.70
C LEU A 13 -7.05 -0.28 0.33
N LEU A 14 -7.35 -0.31 -0.98
CA LEU A 14 -8.65 -0.73 -1.50
C LEU A 14 -9.01 -2.15 -1.08
N ILE A 15 -8.10 -3.12 -1.28
CA ILE A 15 -8.35 -4.52 -0.93
C ILE A 15 -8.54 -4.66 0.59
N PHE A 16 -7.65 -4.05 1.36
CA PHE A 16 -7.71 -4.10 2.82
C PHE A 16 -9.03 -3.55 3.36
N LEU A 17 -9.40 -2.32 3.00
CA LEU A 17 -10.62 -1.69 3.49
C LEU A 17 -11.89 -2.44 3.05
N ARG A 18 -11.95 -2.93 1.80
CA ARG A 18 -13.09 -3.72 1.33
C ARG A 18 -13.26 -5.02 2.11
N ASN A 19 -12.16 -5.65 2.48
CA ASN A 19 -12.17 -6.88 3.27
C ASN A 19 -12.56 -6.62 4.72
N VAL A 20 -11.97 -5.59 5.34
CA VAL A 20 -12.24 -5.23 6.75
C VAL A 20 -13.68 -4.78 6.95
N ILE A 21 -14.20 -3.93 6.05
CA ILE A 21 -15.55 -3.36 6.18
C ILE A 21 -16.61 -4.29 5.58
N GLY A 22 -16.23 -5.22 4.70
CA GLY A 22 -17.16 -6.13 4.03
C GLY A 22 -17.96 -5.50 2.89
N LEU A 23 -17.48 -4.38 2.33
CA LEU A 23 -18.15 -3.63 1.27
C LEU A 23 -17.34 -3.63 -0.03
N GLN A 24 -17.58 -4.62 -0.89
CA GLN A 24 -16.79 -4.83 -2.12
C GLN A 24 -16.94 -3.72 -3.16
N ASP A 25 -18.04 -2.95 -3.12
CA ASP A 25 -18.28 -1.83 -4.03
C ASP A 25 -17.81 -0.48 -3.49
N GLY A 26 -17.30 -0.44 -2.26
CA GLY A 26 -16.79 0.80 -1.66
C GLY A 26 -15.48 1.26 -2.28
N ALA A 27 -15.21 2.56 -2.18
CA ALA A 27 -13.95 3.18 -2.61
C ALA A 27 -13.34 4.04 -1.50
N PRO A 28 -12.02 3.97 -1.26
CA PRO A 28 -11.35 4.85 -0.31
C PRO A 28 -11.20 6.24 -0.91
N GLY A 29 -11.38 7.27 -0.07
CA GLY A 29 -10.89 8.61 -0.38
C GLY A 29 -9.42 8.69 0.01
N VAL A 30 -8.51 8.91 -0.94
CA VAL A 30 -7.07 8.95 -0.67
C VAL A 30 -6.32 9.90 -1.60
N ALA A 31 -5.40 10.67 -1.03
CA ALA A 31 -4.37 11.42 -1.74
C ALA A 31 -3.01 10.78 -1.51
N LEU A 32 -2.26 10.53 -2.58
CA LEU A 32 -0.94 9.88 -2.54
C LEU A 32 0.13 10.84 -3.08
N ALA A 33 1.22 10.98 -2.34
CA ALA A 33 2.42 11.68 -2.77
C ALA A 33 3.63 10.74 -2.68
N ILE A 34 4.50 10.77 -3.69
CA ILE A 34 5.72 9.97 -3.72
C ILE A 34 6.95 10.86 -3.58
N HIS A 35 7.86 10.48 -2.69
CA HIS A 35 9.15 11.14 -2.51
C HIS A 35 10.27 10.13 -2.74
N THR A 36 11.41 10.60 -3.23
CA THR A 36 12.56 9.76 -3.59
C THR A 36 13.79 10.01 -2.70
N PHE A 37 13.73 11.01 -1.83
CA PHE A 37 14.78 11.34 -0.86
C PHE A 37 14.37 10.88 0.55
N GLY A 38 15.35 10.50 1.37
CA GLY A 38 15.15 10.22 2.80
C GLY A 38 15.86 11.26 3.66
N ASP A 39 16.38 10.85 4.82
CA ASP A 39 17.17 11.73 5.71
C ASP A 39 18.47 12.25 5.07
N TYR A 40 18.95 11.55 4.03
CA TYR A 40 20.17 11.89 3.30
C TYR A 40 19.84 12.08 1.81
N PRO A 41 20.14 13.25 1.21
CA PRO A 41 19.78 13.55 -0.17
C PRO A 41 20.50 12.68 -1.21
N GLU A 42 21.68 12.16 -0.87
CA GLU A 42 22.46 11.25 -1.73
C GLU A 42 21.94 9.80 -1.76
N LYS A 43 20.98 9.44 -0.89
CA LYS A 43 20.43 8.08 -0.83
C LYS A 43 19.05 8.03 -1.45
N PHE A 44 18.92 7.23 -2.52
CA PHE A 44 17.63 6.92 -3.12
C PHE A 44 16.74 6.17 -2.12
N HIS A 45 15.63 6.80 -1.73
CA HIS A 45 14.70 6.29 -0.72
C HIS A 45 13.24 6.53 -1.15
N PRO A 46 12.73 5.75 -2.12
CA PRO A 46 11.37 5.90 -2.59
C PRO A 46 10.38 5.51 -1.49
N HIS A 47 9.56 6.45 -1.05
CA HIS A 47 8.49 6.24 -0.08
C HIS A 47 7.24 7.01 -0.48
N ILE A 48 6.08 6.53 -0.01
CA ILE A 48 4.77 7.10 -0.31
C ILE A 48 4.18 7.66 0.97
N HIS A 49 3.71 8.90 0.88
CA HIS A 49 2.80 9.50 1.86
C HIS A 49 1.37 9.32 1.37
N ALA A 50 0.53 8.76 2.22
CA ALA A 50 -0.89 8.58 1.94
C ALA A 50 -1.70 9.32 3.00
N ILE A 51 -2.56 10.24 2.56
CA ILE A 51 -3.63 10.79 3.40
C ILE A 51 -4.90 10.11 2.94
N ALA A 52 -5.46 9.24 3.78
CA ALA A 52 -6.64 8.45 3.47
C ALA A 52 -7.76 8.73 4.46
N ALA A 53 -9.00 8.70 3.98
CA ALA A 53 -10.15 8.58 4.84
C ALA A 53 -10.13 7.19 5.52
N ASP A 54 -10.47 7.15 6.80
CA ASP A 54 -10.51 5.94 7.60
C ASP A 54 -11.76 5.10 7.31
N GLY A 55 -11.93 4.67 6.05
CA GLY A 55 -13.14 4.01 5.61
C GLY A 55 -13.38 3.99 4.11
N LEU A 56 -14.61 3.62 3.73
CA LEU A 56 -15.07 3.53 2.34
C LEU A 56 -16.28 4.41 2.08
N PHE A 57 -16.29 5.03 0.91
CA PHE A 57 -17.46 5.68 0.34
C PHE A 57 -18.20 4.71 -0.59
N LEU A 58 -19.51 4.63 -0.45
CA LEU A 58 -20.39 4.01 -1.45
C LEU A 58 -20.82 5.03 -2.51
N LYS A 59 -21.31 4.52 -3.66
CA LYS A 59 -21.89 5.36 -4.72
C LYS A 59 -23.09 6.19 -4.25
N THR A 60 -23.75 5.79 -3.17
CA THR A 60 -24.84 6.52 -2.53
C THR A 60 -24.36 7.78 -1.80
N GLY A 61 -23.04 7.97 -1.65
CA GLY A 61 -22.44 9.03 -0.82
C GLY A 61 -22.29 8.65 0.66
N THR A 62 -22.77 7.47 1.06
CA THR A 62 -22.62 6.97 2.44
C THR A 62 -21.16 6.62 2.72
N PHE A 63 -20.64 7.10 3.86
CA PHE A 63 -19.32 6.76 4.35
C PHE A 63 -19.41 5.70 5.46
N TYR A 64 -18.58 4.66 5.35
CA TYR A 64 -18.46 3.59 6.33
C TYR A 64 -17.07 3.64 6.94
N VAL A 65 -17.03 3.91 8.25
CA VAL A 65 -15.79 3.99 9.02
C VAL A 65 -15.20 2.59 9.18
N MET A 66 -13.88 2.50 9.08
CA MET A 66 -13.17 1.26 9.38
C MET A 66 -13.24 0.95 10.89
N PRO A 67 -13.51 -0.30 11.31
CA PRO A 67 -13.35 -0.70 12.70
C PRO A 67 -11.86 -0.63 13.12
N ASP A 68 -11.62 -0.52 14.42
CA ASP A 68 -10.27 -0.63 14.97
C ASP A 68 -9.72 -2.05 14.74
N VAL A 69 -8.72 -2.17 13.87
CA VAL A 69 -8.14 -3.44 13.43
C VAL A 69 -6.63 -3.31 13.22
N ASP A 70 -5.94 -4.44 13.30
CA ASP A 70 -4.52 -4.49 12.96
C ASP A 70 -4.29 -4.14 11.48
N LEU A 71 -3.35 -3.23 11.22
CA LEU A 71 -2.94 -2.80 9.88
C LEU A 71 -1.86 -3.71 9.27
N LYS A 72 -1.37 -4.72 9.99
CA LYS A 72 -0.40 -5.69 9.47
C LYS A 72 -0.83 -6.34 8.15
N PRO A 73 -2.10 -6.73 7.95
CA PRO A 73 -2.53 -7.28 6.66
C PRO A 73 -2.38 -6.27 5.51
N LEU A 74 -2.58 -4.97 5.76
CA LEU A 74 -2.40 -3.94 4.75
C LEU A 74 -0.93 -3.85 4.29
N GLU A 75 0.01 -3.89 5.23
CA GLU A 75 1.45 -3.96 4.94
C GLU A 75 1.77 -5.17 4.06
N GLU A 76 1.26 -6.35 4.41
CA GLU A 76 1.52 -7.61 3.70
C GLU A 76 0.98 -7.56 2.27
N ILE A 77 -0.24 -7.03 2.08
CA ILE A 77 -0.83 -6.83 0.75
C ILE A 77 0.03 -5.87 -0.07
N PHE A 78 0.47 -4.74 0.52
CA PHE A 78 1.37 -3.79 -0.15
C PHE A 78 2.70 -4.42 -0.56
N ARG A 79 3.35 -5.13 0.36
CA ARG A 79 4.59 -5.84 0.08
C ARG A 79 4.45 -6.83 -1.07
N ALA A 80 3.40 -7.64 -1.06
CA ALA A 80 3.13 -8.60 -2.13
C ALA A 80 2.93 -7.91 -3.49
N LYS A 81 2.20 -6.79 -3.53
CA LYS A 81 2.02 -6.00 -4.77
C LYS A 81 3.32 -5.39 -5.28
N VAL A 82 4.18 -4.89 -4.39
CA VAL A 82 5.49 -4.34 -4.78
C VAL A 82 6.39 -5.43 -5.36
N PHE A 83 6.44 -6.61 -4.75
CA PHE A 83 7.21 -7.73 -5.30
C PHE A 83 6.68 -8.19 -6.66
N ALA A 84 5.36 -8.29 -6.82
CA ALA A 84 4.75 -8.60 -8.10
C ALA A 84 5.12 -7.56 -9.18
N LEU A 85 5.02 -6.27 -8.86
CA LEU A 85 5.42 -5.18 -9.75
C LEU A 85 6.90 -5.27 -10.13
N LEU A 86 7.80 -5.43 -9.17
CA LEU A 86 9.24 -5.48 -9.45
C LEU A 86 9.63 -6.71 -10.29
N LYS A 87 8.93 -7.83 -10.10
CA LYS A 87 9.10 -9.02 -10.93
C LYS A 87 8.62 -8.79 -12.36
N GLU A 88 7.44 -8.19 -12.53
CA GLU A 88 6.89 -7.83 -13.85
C GLU A 88 7.81 -6.88 -14.62
N GLU A 89 8.44 -5.94 -13.90
CA GLU A 89 9.42 -4.98 -14.45
C GLU A 89 10.82 -5.59 -14.67
N GLY A 90 11.00 -6.89 -14.40
CA GLY A 90 12.29 -7.59 -14.55
C GLY A 90 13.39 -7.09 -13.62
N LYS A 91 13.02 -6.50 -12.47
CA LYS A 91 13.97 -5.95 -11.49
C LYS A 91 14.40 -6.96 -10.42
N ILE A 92 13.55 -7.95 -10.15
CA ILE A 92 13.82 -9.06 -9.23
C ILE A 92 13.23 -10.35 -9.80
N ASP A 93 13.64 -11.49 -9.27
CA ASP A 93 13.12 -12.82 -9.60
C ASP A 93 12.53 -13.51 -8.35
N ASP A 94 12.02 -14.73 -8.54
CA ASP A 94 11.43 -15.52 -7.45
C ASP A 94 12.44 -15.89 -6.36
N ASP A 95 13.72 -16.05 -6.69
CA ASP A 95 14.75 -16.38 -5.71
C ASP A 95 15.07 -15.19 -4.80
N ILE A 96 15.12 -13.98 -5.36
CA ILE A 96 15.23 -12.74 -4.59
C ILE A 96 13.98 -12.56 -3.72
N ILE A 97 12.77 -12.76 -4.27
CA ILE A 97 11.52 -12.63 -3.49
C ILE A 97 11.52 -13.58 -2.29
N ARG A 98 11.91 -14.84 -2.46
CA ARG A 98 12.02 -15.82 -1.36
C ARG A 98 12.98 -15.37 -0.26
N LYS A 99 14.10 -14.74 -0.62
CA LYS A 99 15.05 -14.19 0.36
C LYS A 99 14.51 -12.95 1.05
N LEU A 100 13.77 -12.12 0.33
CA LEU A 100 13.25 -10.87 0.87
C LEU A 100 12.03 -11.09 1.75
N ILE A 101 11.10 -12.00 1.43
CA ILE A 101 9.81 -12.17 2.14
C ILE A 101 9.98 -12.51 3.62
N VAL A 102 11.06 -13.20 3.99
CA VAL A 102 11.36 -13.57 5.38
C VAL A 102 11.92 -12.41 6.22
N LEU A 103 12.37 -11.34 5.57
CA LEU A 103 12.84 -10.16 6.30
C LEU A 103 11.65 -9.40 6.88
N PRO A 104 11.76 -8.83 8.10
CA PRO A 104 10.72 -7.98 8.64
C PRO A 104 10.60 -6.71 7.80
N CYS A 105 9.38 -6.30 7.46
CA CYS A 105 9.17 -4.96 6.91
C CYS A 105 9.37 -3.97 8.06
N LYS A 106 10.32 -3.06 7.89
CA LYS A 106 10.52 -1.93 8.81
C LYS A 106 9.92 -0.70 8.11
N ASN A 107 9.16 0.09 8.86
CA ASN A 107 8.61 1.38 8.43
C ASN A 107 7.37 1.34 7.50
N PHE A 108 6.41 0.45 7.78
CA PHE A 108 5.04 0.64 7.32
C PHE A 108 4.25 1.36 8.41
N PHE A 109 4.00 2.65 8.22
CA PHE A 109 3.24 3.47 9.16
C PHE A 109 2.03 4.05 8.44
N PHE A 110 0.85 3.65 8.88
CA PHE A 110 -0.38 4.41 8.69
C PHE A 110 -0.53 5.24 9.97
N LEU A 111 -0.46 6.56 9.83
CA LEU A 111 -0.74 7.53 10.88
C LEU A 111 -2.15 8.07 10.72
#